data_AF-A0A966UNX4-F1
#
_entry.id   AF-A0A966UNX4-F1
#
_cell.length_a   1.000
_cell.length_b   1.000
_cell.length_c   1.000
_cell.angle_alpha   90.00
_cell.angle_beta   90.00
_cell.angle_gamma   90.00
#
_symmetry.space_group_name_H-M   'P 1'
#
loop_
_entity.id
_entity.type
_entity.pdbx_description
1 polymer ?
#
loop_
_entity_poly.entity_id
_entity_poly.type
_entity_poly.pdbx_seq_one_letter_code
_entity_poly.pdbx_strand_id
1 'polypeptide(L)'
;MATEIYKTKDIILSDGTVVEISPLKIKYLRKIMDSFENVKNAKGDLAAISALTECARICMEQFKPEIAVSVEVLEDSVSLDTIYDILDIGAGIKLKKDSEESVKDQAQKSGSTWEELDIAKLESEVFLLGIWKNYDELERSLALPELMSLLSQKRENDYDNKKFFAAIQGIDLDKNVKKTNAWEDMKARVFSKGQAKDSSDILALQGINAQQAGFGIGLGLDYEQVKS
;
A
#
# COMPACT_ATOMS: atom_id res chain seq x y z
N MET A 1 17.20 7.93 -5.50
CA MET A 1 17.27 6.61 -4.86
C MET A 1 16.34 5.68 -5.62
N ALA A 2 16.73 4.44 -5.87
CA ALA A 2 15.85 3.46 -6.51
C ALA A 2 14.70 3.10 -5.56
N THR A 3 13.47 3.05 -6.06
CA THR A 3 12.28 2.63 -5.31
C THR A 3 11.87 1.24 -5.77
N GLU A 4 11.54 0.36 -4.83
CA GLU A 4 11.15 -1.03 -5.11
C GLU A 4 9.64 -1.22 -4.88
N ILE A 5 9.02 -2.09 -5.69
CA ILE A 5 7.57 -2.37 -5.60
C ILE A 5 7.27 -3.28 -4.39
N TYR A 6 8.19 -4.18 -4.06
CA TYR A 6 8.09 -5.09 -2.92
C TYR A 6 9.47 -5.40 -2.38
N LYS A 7 9.50 -5.93 -1.15
CA LYS A 7 10.73 -6.37 -0.50
C LYS A 7 10.94 -7.85 -0.77
N THR A 8 12.20 -8.25 -0.98
CA THR A 8 12.61 -9.65 -0.97
C THR A 8 13.42 -9.94 0.29
N LYS A 9 13.48 -11.23 0.67
CA LYS A 9 14.26 -11.69 1.82
C LYS A 9 14.90 -13.02 1.49
N ASP A 10 16.19 -13.13 1.79
CA ASP A 10 16.91 -14.39 1.69
C ASP A 10 16.69 -15.22 2.95
N ILE A 11 16.28 -16.47 2.76
CA ILE A 11 16.23 -17.48 3.82
C ILE A 11 17.28 -18.55 3.59
N ILE A 12 17.73 -19.15 4.70
CA ILE A 12 18.68 -20.26 4.69
C ILE A 12 17.90 -21.51 5.09
N LEU A 13 17.94 -22.53 4.22
CA LEU A 13 17.38 -23.84 4.50
C LEU A 13 18.33 -24.66 5.38
N SER A 14 17.84 -25.75 5.98
CA SER A 14 18.67 -26.61 6.84
C SER A 14 19.83 -27.29 6.08
N ASP A 15 19.70 -27.43 4.75
CA ASP A 15 20.74 -27.94 3.84
C ASP A 15 21.83 -26.89 3.50
N GLY A 16 21.72 -25.66 4.01
CA GLY A 16 22.63 -24.55 3.73
C GLY A 16 22.33 -23.81 2.41
N THR A 17 21.29 -24.20 1.67
CA THR A 17 20.85 -23.49 0.47
C THR A 17 20.24 -22.15 0.84
N VAL A 18 20.61 -21.11 0.11
CA VAL A 18 19.98 -19.78 0.20
C VAL A 18 18.85 -19.70 -0.84
N VAL A 19 17.66 -19.34 -0.39
CA VAL A 19 16.49 -19.13 -1.25
C VAL A 19 15.98 -17.72 -1.05
N GLU A 20 15.86 -16.97 -2.15
CA GLU A 20 15.25 -15.65 -2.16
C GLU A 20 13.72 -15.79 -2.17
N ILE A 21 13.06 -15.18 -1.18
CA ILE A 21 11.60 -15.12 -1.09
C ILE A 21 11.12 -13.76 -1.56
N SER A 22 10.09 -13.78 -2.40
CA SER A 22 9.35 -12.61 -2.86
C SER A 22 7.85 -12.80 -2.53
N PRO A 23 7.00 -11.77 -2.72
CA PRO A 23 5.56 -11.98 -2.71
C PRO A 23 5.13 -13.06 -3.71
N LEU A 24 4.05 -13.77 -3.36
CA LEU A 24 3.53 -14.85 -4.20
C LEU A 24 2.88 -14.32 -5.47
N LYS A 25 3.04 -15.08 -6.56
CA LYS A 25 2.27 -14.90 -7.78
C LYS A 25 0.81 -15.20 -7.49
N ILE A 26 -0.09 -14.50 -8.18
CA ILE A 26 -1.54 -14.55 -7.90
C ILE A 26 -2.06 -16.00 -7.96
N LYS A 27 -1.51 -16.83 -8.86
CA LYS A 27 -1.85 -18.26 -8.94
C LYS A 27 -1.64 -19.01 -7.62
N TYR A 28 -0.51 -18.80 -6.96
CA TYR A 28 -0.20 -19.47 -5.69
C TYR A 28 -0.91 -18.79 -4.52
N LEU A 29 -1.11 -17.47 -4.59
CA LEU A 29 -1.91 -16.74 -3.61
C LEU A 29 -3.34 -17.29 -3.51
N ARG A 30 -4.01 -17.55 -4.65
CA ARG A 30 -5.34 -18.17 -4.67
C ARG A 30 -5.37 -19.53 -3.96
N LYS A 31 -4.39 -20.40 -4.25
CA LYS A 31 -4.27 -21.70 -3.57
C LYS A 31 -4.11 -21.55 -2.05
N ILE A 32 -3.35 -20.55 -1.61
CA ILE A 32 -3.19 -20.27 -0.18
C ILE A 32 -4.48 -19.74 0.43
N MET A 33 -5.20 -18.86 -0.26
CA MET A 33 -6.48 -18.35 0.24
C MET A 33 -7.46 -19.50 0.50
N ASP A 34 -7.51 -20.49 -0.39
CA ASP A 34 -8.33 -21.69 -0.22
C ASP A 34 -7.84 -22.55 0.97
N SER A 35 -6.53 -22.82 1.07
CA SER A 35 -5.98 -23.62 2.18
C SER A 35 -6.09 -22.92 3.54
N PHE A 36 -6.10 -21.58 3.54
CA PHE A 36 -6.17 -20.75 4.73
C PHE A 36 -7.53 -20.82 5.43
N GLU A 37 -8.59 -21.26 4.75
CA GLU A 37 -9.88 -21.57 5.39
C GLU A 37 -9.72 -22.62 6.51
N ASN A 38 -8.78 -23.56 6.36
CA ASN A 38 -8.48 -24.55 7.38
C ASN A 38 -7.89 -23.92 8.65
N VAL A 39 -7.11 -22.84 8.51
CA VAL A 39 -6.57 -22.08 9.64
C VAL A 39 -7.72 -21.40 10.42
N LYS A 40 -8.71 -20.86 9.72
CA LYS A 40 -9.91 -20.26 10.34
C LYS A 40 -10.72 -21.30 11.13
N ASN A 41 -10.85 -22.50 10.57
CA ASN A 41 -11.61 -23.61 11.15
C ASN A 41 -10.86 -24.41 12.22
N ALA A 42 -9.55 -24.15 12.42
CA ALA A 42 -8.72 -24.88 13.36
C ALA A 42 -9.21 -24.76 14.82
N LYS A 43 -9.23 -25.89 15.54
CA LYS A 43 -9.63 -25.95 16.96
C LYS A 43 -8.42 -25.80 17.88
N GLY A 44 -7.83 -24.61 17.90
CA GLY A 44 -6.69 -24.24 18.75
C GLY A 44 -5.37 -24.12 17.98
N ASP A 45 -4.31 -23.71 18.70
CA ASP A 45 -3.04 -23.29 18.09
C ASP A 45 -2.28 -24.40 17.39
N LEU A 46 -2.25 -25.63 17.93
CA LEU A 46 -1.56 -26.76 17.29
C LEU A 46 -2.17 -27.09 15.92
N ALA A 47 -3.50 -27.07 15.83
CA ALA A 47 -4.20 -27.29 14.58
C ALA A 47 -4.00 -26.13 13.59
N ALA A 48 -3.92 -24.89 14.10
CA ALA A 48 -3.64 -23.72 13.27
C ALA A 48 -2.21 -23.76 12.72
N ILE A 49 -1.22 -24.15 13.53
CA ILE A 49 0.18 -24.29 13.11
C ILE A 49 0.30 -25.34 12.00
N SER A 50 -0.31 -26.52 12.16
CA SER A 50 -0.30 -27.55 11.11
C SER A 50 -0.93 -27.05 9.80
N ALA A 51 -2.03 -26.30 9.88
CA ALA A 51 -2.65 -25.69 8.71
C ALA A 51 -1.77 -24.57 8.08
N LEU A 52 -1.03 -23.82 8.90
CA LEU A 52 -0.06 -22.82 8.43
C LEU A 52 1.16 -23.46 7.76
N THR A 53 1.63 -24.62 8.24
CA THR A 53 2.69 -25.38 7.58
C THR A 53 2.27 -25.80 6.17
N GLU A 54 1.01 -26.23 5.99
CA GLU A 54 0.47 -26.53 4.66
C GLU A 54 0.42 -25.28 3.77
N CYS A 55 0.06 -24.12 4.32
CA CYS A 55 0.13 -22.86 3.58
C CYS A 55 1.58 -22.52 3.16
N ALA A 56 2.55 -22.75 4.05
CA ALA A 56 3.97 -22.54 3.76
C ALA A 56 4.49 -23.51 2.70
N ARG A 57 4.00 -24.76 2.66
CA ARG A 57 4.28 -25.72 1.59
C ARG A 57 3.86 -25.16 0.24
N ILE A 58 2.66 -24.58 0.15
CA ILE A 58 2.16 -23.96 -1.09
C ILE A 58 3.03 -22.75 -1.48
N CYS A 59 3.51 -21.94 -0.52
CA CYS A 59 4.48 -20.89 -0.82
C CYS A 59 5.75 -21.46 -1.47
N MET A 60 6.27 -22.57 -0.94
CA MET A 60 7.50 -23.19 -1.43
C MET A 60 7.34 -23.83 -2.81
N GLU A 61 6.11 -24.14 -3.27
CA GLU A 61 5.88 -24.54 -4.67
C GLU A 61 6.35 -23.47 -5.67
N GLN A 62 6.35 -22.19 -5.27
CA GLN A 62 6.85 -21.10 -6.10
C GLN A 62 8.38 -21.00 -6.07
N PHE A 63 9.01 -21.12 -4.90
CA PHE A 63 10.44 -20.83 -4.73
C PHE A 63 11.33 -22.05 -4.94
N LYS A 64 10.95 -23.20 -4.38
CA LYS A 64 11.72 -24.44 -4.46
C LYS A 64 10.75 -25.64 -4.43
N PRO A 65 10.20 -26.04 -5.59
CA PRO A 65 9.18 -27.09 -5.66
C PRO A 65 9.68 -28.46 -5.16
N GLU A 66 11.00 -28.68 -5.11
CA GLU A 66 11.62 -29.92 -4.61
C GLU A 66 11.32 -30.19 -3.13
N ILE A 67 11.18 -29.14 -2.32
CA ILE A 67 10.88 -29.28 -0.88
C ILE A 67 9.39 -29.12 -0.56
N ALA A 68 8.58 -28.76 -1.56
CA ALA A 68 7.14 -28.59 -1.44
C ALA A 68 6.34 -29.89 -1.70
N VAL A 69 7.02 -31.03 -1.84
CA VAL A 69 6.43 -32.34 -2.20
C VAL A 69 5.50 -32.85 -1.10
N SER A 70 5.90 -32.71 0.16
CA SER A 70 5.05 -33.04 1.32
C SER A 70 5.35 -32.13 2.50
N VAL A 71 4.42 -32.07 3.44
CA VAL A 71 4.58 -31.32 4.70
C VAL A 71 5.80 -31.82 5.49
N GLU A 72 6.01 -33.13 5.53
CA GLU A 72 7.13 -33.76 6.24
C GLU A 72 8.49 -33.32 5.68
N VAL A 73 8.64 -33.31 4.36
CA VAL A 73 9.88 -32.87 3.71
C VAL A 73 10.14 -31.38 3.97
N LEU A 74 9.09 -30.57 4.05
CA LEU A 74 9.22 -29.16 4.40
C LEU A 74 9.65 -28.99 5.87
N GLU A 75 9.03 -29.72 6.80
CA GLU A 75 9.35 -29.66 8.23
C GLU A 75 10.79 -30.12 8.52
N ASP A 76 11.29 -31.09 7.77
CA ASP A 76 12.68 -31.56 7.88
C ASP A 76 13.71 -30.57 7.27
N SER A 77 13.28 -29.76 6.29
CA SER A 77 14.16 -28.84 5.56
C SER A 77 14.13 -27.39 6.08
N VAL A 78 13.11 -27.03 6.85
CA VAL A 78 12.81 -25.64 7.20
C VAL A 78 12.50 -25.49 8.69
N SER A 79 13.10 -24.49 9.34
CA SER A 79 12.77 -24.17 10.73
C SER A 79 11.43 -23.45 10.85
N LEU A 80 10.79 -23.52 12.02
CA LEU A 80 9.54 -22.81 12.28
C LEU A 80 9.67 -21.29 12.15
N ASP A 81 10.84 -20.70 12.45
CA ASP A 81 11.13 -19.29 12.17
C ASP A 81 11.10 -18.99 10.67
N THR A 82 11.73 -19.85 9.89
CA THR A 82 11.78 -19.72 8.44
C THR A 82 10.37 -19.88 7.82
N ILE A 83 9.53 -20.75 8.37
CA ILE A 83 8.10 -20.87 7.98
C ILE A 83 7.37 -19.54 8.19
N TYR A 84 7.56 -18.88 9.33
CA TYR A 84 6.94 -17.59 9.60
C TYR A 84 7.44 -16.49 8.65
N ASP A 85 8.74 -16.49 8.35
CA ASP A 85 9.33 -15.58 7.36
C ASP A 85 8.75 -15.80 5.95
N ILE A 86 8.57 -17.06 5.54
CA ILE A 86 7.96 -17.42 4.25
C ILE A 86 6.51 -16.92 4.18
N LEU A 87 5.74 -17.11 5.25
CA LEU A 87 4.34 -16.69 5.31
C LEU A 87 4.19 -15.16 5.35
N ASP A 88 5.08 -14.45 6.03
CA ASP A 88 5.06 -12.97 6.06
C ASP A 88 5.41 -12.38 4.69
N ILE A 89 6.52 -12.79 4.07
CA ILE A 89 6.95 -12.21 2.79
C ILE A 89 6.09 -12.70 1.62
N GLY A 90 5.77 -14.00 1.60
CA GLY A 90 5.03 -14.62 0.50
C GLY A 90 3.54 -14.28 0.52
N ALA A 91 2.88 -14.56 1.65
CA ALA A 91 1.44 -14.42 1.79
C ALA A 91 1.01 -13.12 2.50
N GLY A 92 1.93 -12.40 3.16
CA GLY A 92 1.58 -11.21 3.95
C GLY A 92 1.00 -11.54 5.32
N ILE A 93 1.18 -12.77 5.81
CA ILE A 93 0.68 -13.20 7.13
C ILE A 93 1.76 -12.90 8.17
N LYS A 94 1.53 -11.88 9.00
CA LYS A 94 2.48 -11.48 10.04
C LYS A 94 2.29 -12.32 11.29
N LEU A 95 3.24 -13.20 11.56
CA LEU A 95 3.28 -14.04 12.76
C LEU A 95 4.43 -13.58 13.66
N LYS A 96 4.12 -13.24 14.91
CA LYS A 96 5.11 -12.89 15.93
C LYS A 96 5.16 -13.97 17.01
N LYS A 97 6.36 -14.48 17.27
CA LYS A 97 6.62 -15.47 18.33
C LYS A 97 6.37 -14.92 19.75
N ASP A 98 6.64 -13.64 19.97
CA ASP A 98 6.60 -13.02 21.30
C ASP A 98 5.34 -12.20 21.59
N SER A 99 4.22 -12.52 20.94
CA SER A 99 2.95 -11.82 21.20
C SER A 99 2.09 -12.59 22.21
N GLU A 100 1.34 -11.86 23.05
CA GLU A 100 0.37 -12.44 23.99
C GLU A 100 -0.84 -13.10 23.28
N GLU A 101 -0.99 -12.89 21.97
CA GLU A 101 -2.11 -13.38 21.18
C GLU A 101 -1.84 -14.75 20.56
N SER A 102 -2.89 -15.58 20.47
CA SER A 102 -2.81 -16.91 19.87
C SER A 102 -2.37 -16.83 18.40
N VAL A 103 -1.67 -17.87 17.92
CA VAL A 103 -1.19 -17.93 16.53
C VAL A 103 -2.36 -17.87 15.55
N LYS A 104 -3.50 -18.46 15.95
CA LYS A 104 -4.74 -18.41 15.18
C LYS A 104 -5.27 -16.97 15.03
N ASP A 105 -5.32 -16.21 16.13
CA ASP A 105 -5.87 -14.84 16.10
C ASP A 105 -4.97 -13.90 15.29
N GLN A 106 -3.65 -14.03 15.41
CA GLN A 106 -2.69 -13.28 14.60
C GLN A 106 -2.84 -13.57 13.10
N ALA A 107 -2.99 -14.85 12.74
CA ALA A 107 -3.21 -15.26 11.37
C ALA A 107 -4.53 -14.69 10.83
N GLN A 108 -5.62 -14.82 11.58
CA GLN A 108 -6.95 -14.31 11.17
C GLN A 108 -6.97 -12.80 10.98
N LYS A 109 -6.31 -12.03 11.87
CA LYS A 109 -6.19 -10.56 11.73
C LYS A 109 -5.39 -10.15 10.50
N SER A 110 -4.42 -10.94 10.08
CA SER A 110 -3.65 -10.66 8.86
C SER A 110 -4.40 -11.06 7.59
N GLY A 111 -5.07 -12.22 7.62
CA GLY A 111 -5.82 -12.79 6.50
C GLY A 111 -7.16 -12.10 6.19
N SER A 112 -7.70 -11.29 7.11
CA SER A 112 -8.90 -10.47 6.86
C SER A 112 -8.73 -9.51 5.67
N THR A 113 -7.49 -9.09 5.38
CA THR A 113 -7.14 -8.28 4.19
C THR A 113 -7.59 -8.94 2.89
N TRP A 114 -7.68 -10.27 2.83
CA TRP A 114 -8.07 -10.99 1.62
C TRP A 114 -9.58 -11.07 1.42
N GLU A 115 -10.39 -10.94 2.48
CA GLU A 115 -11.86 -11.03 2.39
C GLU A 115 -12.45 -9.82 1.67
N GLU A 116 -11.79 -8.67 1.76
CA GLU A 116 -12.20 -7.42 1.12
C GLU A 116 -11.66 -7.28 -0.32
N LEU A 117 -10.71 -8.13 -0.70
CA LEU A 117 -9.96 -8.02 -1.96
C LEU A 117 -10.60 -8.85 -3.08
N ASP A 118 -11.30 -8.19 -3.99
CA ASP A 118 -11.80 -8.83 -5.22
C ASP A 118 -10.69 -8.96 -6.28
N ILE A 119 -9.93 -10.05 -6.19
CA ILE A 119 -8.83 -10.35 -7.13
C ILE A 119 -9.34 -10.47 -8.56
N ALA A 120 -10.50 -11.10 -8.78
CA ALA A 120 -11.05 -11.30 -10.12
C ALA A 120 -11.37 -9.98 -10.81
N LYS A 121 -11.92 -9.01 -10.07
CA LYS A 121 -12.14 -7.65 -10.58
C LYS A 121 -10.83 -6.96 -10.95
N LEU A 122 -9.82 -7.01 -10.08
CA LEU A 122 -8.51 -6.40 -10.33
C LEU A 122 -7.81 -7.02 -11.54
N GLU A 123 -7.85 -8.35 -11.68
CA GLU A 123 -7.33 -9.08 -12.83
C GLU A 123 -8.03 -8.66 -14.11
N SER A 124 -9.36 -8.56 -14.10
CA SER A 124 -10.12 -8.16 -15.29
C SER A 124 -9.76 -6.75 -15.75
N GLU A 125 -9.49 -5.82 -14.83
CA GLU A 125 -9.05 -4.47 -15.16
C GLU A 125 -7.64 -4.44 -15.75
N VAL A 126 -6.69 -5.21 -15.18
CA VAL A 126 -5.33 -5.32 -15.72
C VAL A 126 -5.30 -6.06 -17.05
N PHE A 127 -6.15 -7.06 -17.23
CA PHE A 127 -6.23 -7.84 -18.47
C PHE A 127 -6.61 -6.96 -19.69
N LEU A 128 -7.34 -5.86 -19.47
CA LEU A 128 -7.65 -4.88 -20.52
C LEU A 128 -6.41 -4.19 -21.12
N LEU A 129 -5.25 -4.24 -20.46
CA LEU A 129 -3.99 -3.76 -21.03
C LEU A 129 -3.53 -4.61 -22.23
N GLY A 130 -4.05 -5.84 -22.37
CA GLY A 130 -3.79 -6.70 -23.53
C GLY A 130 -2.38 -7.30 -23.60
N ILE A 131 -1.66 -7.34 -22.49
CA ILE A 131 -0.28 -7.88 -22.42
C ILE A 131 -0.28 -9.41 -22.37
N TRP A 132 -1.28 -10.02 -21.71
CA TRP A 132 -1.37 -11.46 -21.48
C TRP A 132 -2.37 -12.13 -22.42
N LYS A 133 -2.12 -13.38 -22.81
CA LYS A 133 -3.00 -14.15 -23.72
C LYS A 133 -4.23 -14.70 -23.01
N ASN A 134 -4.10 -15.03 -21.72
CA ASN A 134 -5.18 -15.57 -20.89
C ASN A 134 -4.91 -15.28 -19.40
N TYR A 135 -5.92 -15.55 -18.56
CA TYR A 135 -5.83 -15.30 -17.11
C TYR A 135 -4.78 -16.19 -16.42
N ASP A 136 -4.57 -17.44 -16.85
CA ASP A 136 -3.55 -18.31 -16.26
C ASP A 136 -2.12 -17.77 -16.47
N GLU A 137 -1.85 -17.15 -17.63
CA GLU A 137 -0.57 -16.48 -17.90
C GLU A 137 -0.41 -15.25 -17.02
N LEU A 138 -1.47 -14.44 -16.87
CA LEU A 138 -1.48 -13.27 -15.98
C LEU A 138 -1.16 -13.69 -14.54
N GLU A 139 -1.90 -14.67 -14.01
CA GLU A 139 -1.77 -15.12 -12.63
C GLU A 139 -0.40 -15.72 -12.29
N ARG A 140 0.28 -16.33 -13.26
CA ARG A 140 1.64 -16.86 -13.08
C ARG A 140 2.71 -15.77 -13.14
N SER A 141 2.42 -14.67 -13.84
CA SER A 141 3.42 -13.63 -14.13
C SER A 141 3.50 -12.55 -13.06
N LEU A 142 2.37 -12.19 -12.44
CA LEU A 142 2.29 -11.07 -11.51
C LEU A 142 2.01 -11.50 -10.07
N ALA A 143 2.61 -10.78 -9.13
CA ALA A 143 2.24 -10.77 -7.72
C ALA A 143 1.25 -9.63 -7.42
N LEU A 144 0.53 -9.73 -6.30
CA LEU A 144 -0.48 -8.72 -5.93
C LEU A 144 0.09 -7.29 -5.79
N PRO A 145 1.28 -7.05 -5.20
CA PRO A 145 1.86 -5.70 -5.16
C PRO A 145 2.16 -5.13 -6.55
N GLU A 146 2.62 -5.97 -7.48
CA GLU A 146 2.89 -5.60 -8.88
C GLU A 146 1.57 -5.23 -9.59
N LEU A 147 0.52 -6.04 -9.39
CA LEU A 147 -0.82 -5.78 -9.92
C LEU A 147 -1.37 -4.43 -9.45
N MET A 148 -1.28 -4.15 -8.15
CA MET A 148 -1.79 -2.92 -7.54
C MET A 148 -1.00 -1.68 -7.99
N SER A 149 0.33 -1.80 -8.11
CA SER A 149 1.18 -0.74 -8.66
C SER A 149 0.80 -0.42 -10.11
N LEU A 150 0.67 -1.46 -10.96
CA LEU A 150 0.29 -1.32 -12.36
C LEU A 150 -1.09 -0.67 -12.52
N LEU A 151 -2.09 -1.12 -11.75
CA LEU A 151 -3.42 -0.53 -11.74
C LEU A 151 -3.41 0.94 -11.30
N SER A 152 -2.64 1.26 -10.27
CA SER A 152 -2.54 2.65 -9.79
C SER A 152 -1.97 3.56 -10.88
N GLN A 153 -0.88 3.13 -11.52
CA GLN A 153 -0.26 3.86 -12.63
C GLN A 153 -1.20 3.98 -13.84
N LYS A 154 -1.94 2.93 -14.17
CA LYS A 154 -2.94 2.94 -15.24
C LYS A 154 -4.06 3.95 -14.94
N ARG A 155 -4.59 3.95 -13.71
CA ARG A 155 -5.66 4.87 -13.29
C ARG A 155 -5.19 6.33 -13.26
N GLU A 156 -3.96 6.57 -12.83
CA GLU A 156 -3.33 7.89 -12.86
C GLU A 156 -3.18 8.39 -14.30
N ASN A 157 -2.66 7.54 -15.20
CA ASN A 157 -2.55 7.86 -16.61
C ASN A 157 -3.92 8.15 -17.26
N ASP A 158 -4.93 7.33 -16.98
CA ASP A 158 -6.30 7.57 -17.46
C ASP A 158 -6.88 8.89 -16.95
N TYR A 159 -6.60 9.24 -15.69
CA TYR A 159 -7.03 10.50 -15.10
C TYR A 159 -6.34 11.70 -15.77
N ASP A 160 -5.03 11.63 -15.97
CA ASP A 160 -4.25 12.66 -16.65
C ASP A 160 -4.70 12.85 -18.11
N ASN A 161 -4.99 11.76 -18.82
CA ASN A 161 -5.56 11.81 -20.16
C ASN A 161 -6.94 12.52 -20.15
N LYS A 162 -7.83 12.15 -19.23
CA LYS A 162 -9.14 12.81 -19.09
C LYS A 162 -8.99 14.30 -18.78
N LYS A 163 -8.04 14.66 -17.92
CA LYS A 163 -7.70 16.05 -17.60
C LYS A 163 -7.19 16.80 -18.82
N PHE A 164 -6.30 16.21 -19.60
CA PHE A 164 -5.82 16.79 -20.84
C PHE A 164 -6.97 17.04 -21.85
N PHE A 165 -7.84 16.05 -22.06
CA PHE A 165 -8.99 16.21 -22.96
C PHE A 165 -10.01 17.25 -22.47
N ALA A 166 -10.29 17.28 -21.17
CA ALA A 166 -11.14 18.29 -20.58
C ALA A 166 -10.54 19.70 -20.77
N ALA A 167 -9.24 19.85 -20.54
CA ALA A 167 -8.54 21.11 -20.74
C ALA A 167 -8.59 21.61 -22.20
N ILE A 168 -8.45 20.70 -23.18
CA ILE A 168 -8.66 21.01 -24.61
C ILE A 168 -10.08 21.54 -24.86
N GLN A 169 -11.08 20.99 -24.17
CA GLN A 169 -12.47 21.42 -24.26
C GLN A 169 -12.77 22.68 -23.42
N GLY A 170 -11.75 23.29 -22.79
CA GLY A 170 -11.91 24.45 -21.91
C GLY A 170 -12.53 24.13 -20.54
N ILE A 171 -12.65 22.84 -20.19
CA ILE A 171 -13.15 22.36 -18.91
C ILE A 171 -11.95 22.04 -18.02
N ASP A 172 -11.78 22.78 -16.93
CA ASP A 172 -10.72 22.55 -15.96
C ASP A 172 -11.21 21.61 -14.86
N LEU A 173 -10.73 20.37 -14.86
CA LEU A 173 -11.09 19.35 -13.87
C LEU A 173 -10.50 19.63 -12.47
N ASP A 174 -9.50 20.51 -12.36
CA ASP A 174 -8.84 20.82 -11.09
C ASP A 174 -9.40 22.06 -10.38
N LYS A 175 -10.40 22.75 -10.97
CA LYS A 175 -10.97 24.00 -10.43
C LYS A 175 -11.50 23.91 -8.99
N ASN A 176 -11.75 22.71 -8.46
CA ASN A 176 -12.22 22.49 -7.09
C ASN A 176 -11.23 21.73 -6.18
N VAL A 177 -10.04 21.34 -6.68
CA VAL A 177 -8.99 20.80 -5.81
C VAL A 177 -8.24 22.01 -5.24
N LYS A 178 -8.78 22.59 -4.16
CA LYS A 178 -8.00 23.53 -3.33
C LYS A 178 -6.80 22.74 -2.78
N LYS A 179 -5.66 22.77 -3.48
CA LYS A 179 -4.35 22.56 -2.87
C LYS A 179 -4.08 23.78 -1.99
N THR A 180 -4.77 23.87 -0.86
CA THR A 180 -4.37 24.76 0.22
C THR A 180 -3.08 24.19 0.78
N ASN A 181 -1.97 24.91 0.59
CA ASN A 181 -0.73 24.59 1.27
C ASN A 181 -0.99 24.79 2.77
N ALA A 182 -1.18 23.69 3.50
CA ALA A 182 -1.50 23.72 4.93
C ALA A 182 -0.51 24.58 5.75
N TRP A 183 0.73 24.68 5.27
CA TRP A 183 1.76 25.55 5.82
C TRP A 183 1.50 27.05 5.59
N GLU A 184 1.03 27.44 4.42
CA GLU A 184 0.69 28.84 4.12
C GLU A 184 -0.57 29.27 4.88
N ASP A 185 -1.56 28.38 4.98
CA ASP A 185 -2.75 28.60 5.79
C ASP A 185 -2.41 28.69 7.29
N MET A 186 -1.46 27.87 7.76
CA MET A 186 -0.99 27.93 9.14
C MET A 186 -0.25 29.23 9.43
N LYS A 187 0.63 29.69 8.52
CA LYS A 187 1.25 31.02 8.65
C LYS A 187 0.19 32.11 8.70
N ALA A 188 -0.75 32.11 7.77
CA ALA A 188 -1.81 33.10 7.72
C ALA A 188 -2.59 33.16 9.03
N ARG A 189 -2.92 32.00 9.63
CA ARG A 189 -3.58 31.92 10.94
C ARG A 189 -2.72 32.43 12.09
N VAL A 190 -1.43 32.06 12.13
CA VAL A 190 -0.53 32.47 13.23
C VAL A 190 -0.26 33.98 13.19
N PHE A 191 0.04 34.53 12.01
CA PHE A 191 0.36 35.95 11.86
C PHE A 191 -0.87 36.87 12.01
N SER A 192 -2.07 36.37 11.74
CA SER A 192 -3.34 37.08 11.98
C SER A 192 -3.91 36.86 13.38
N LYS A 193 -3.17 36.22 14.30
CA LYS A 193 -3.66 35.85 15.66
C LYS A 193 -4.98 35.06 15.64
N GLY A 194 -5.16 34.20 14.63
CA GLY A 194 -6.33 33.33 14.50
C GLY A 194 -7.50 33.94 13.73
N GLN A 195 -7.37 35.14 13.17
CA GLN A 195 -8.45 35.81 12.44
C GLN A 195 -8.60 35.35 10.99
N ALA A 196 -7.50 34.95 10.34
CA ALA A 196 -7.53 34.44 8.97
C ALA A 196 -7.87 32.94 8.93
N LYS A 197 -8.84 32.58 8.08
CA LYS A 197 -9.26 31.18 7.91
C LYS A 197 -8.28 30.37 7.06
N ASP A 198 -7.75 30.99 6.01
CA ASP A 198 -6.77 30.44 5.08
C ASP A 198 -5.80 31.53 4.57
N SER A 199 -4.81 31.13 3.76
CA SER A 199 -3.78 32.02 3.20
C SER A 199 -4.31 33.04 2.19
N SER A 200 -5.49 32.81 1.62
CA SER A 200 -6.15 33.73 0.69
C SER A 200 -7.07 34.75 1.37
N ASP A 201 -7.22 34.66 2.70
CA ASP A 201 -8.04 35.56 3.50
C ASP A 201 -7.37 36.93 3.63
N ILE A 202 -8.11 38.00 3.38
CA ILE A 202 -7.63 39.39 3.50
C ILE A 202 -7.15 39.66 4.94
N LEU A 203 -7.72 38.98 5.94
CA LEU A 203 -7.29 39.09 7.34
C LEU A 203 -5.87 38.54 7.58
N ALA A 204 -5.30 37.77 6.65
CA ALA A 204 -3.90 37.31 6.69
C ALA A 204 -2.89 38.44 6.40
N LEU A 205 -3.33 39.53 5.75
CA LEU A 205 -2.55 40.71 5.40
C LEU A 205 -2.64 41.78 6.50
N GLN A 206 -2.25 41.42 7.72
CA GLN A 206 -2.18 42.34 8.86
C GLN A 206 -0.78 42.39 9.48
N GLY A 207 -0.39 43.55 9.99
CA GLY A 207 0.89 43.74 10.67
C GLY A 207 2.10 43.54 9.75
N ILE A 208 3.04 42.69 10.17
CA ILE A 208 4.32 42.45 9.46
C ILE A 208 4.06 41.89 8.05
N ASN A 209 3.04 41.05 7.87
CA ASN A 209 2.68 40.49 6.56
C ASN A 209 2.15 41.57 5.60
N ALA A 210 1.41 42.56 6.11
CA ALA A 210 0.96 43.70 5.31
C ALA A 210 2.14 44.53 4.82
N GLN A 211 3.09 44.83 5.71
CA GLN A 211 4.30 45.59 5.39
C GLN A 211 5.17 44.86 4.36
N GLN A 212 5.32 43.54 4.47
CA GLN A 212 6.03 42.72 3.47
C GLN A 212 5.31 42.68 2.12
N ALA A 213 3.97 42.70 2.11
CA ALA A 213 3.15 42.79 0.91
C ALA A 213 3.07 44.22 0.33
N GLY A 214 3.74 45.21 0.95
CA GLY A 214 3.77 46.61 0.49
C GLY A 214 2.57 47.45 0.95
N PHE A 215 1.75 46.96 1.89
CA PHE A 215 0.64 47.69 2.48
C PHE A 215 1.03 48.22 3.87
N GLY A 216 1.03 49.54 4.05
CA GLY A 216 1.32 50.16 5.35
C GLY A 216 1.41 51.68 5.30
N ILE A 217 1.29 52.31 6.46
CA ILE A 217 1.46 53.76 6.60
C ILE A 217 2.90 54.13 6.19
N GLY A 218 3.05 55.02 5.20
CA GLY A 218 4.34 55.40 4.61
C GLY A 218 4.82 54.52 3.44
N LEU A 219 4.03 53.54 2.99
CA LEU A 219 4.26 52.72 1.78
C LEU A 219 3.14 52.93 0.74
N GLY A 220 2.60 54.14 0.64
CA GLY A 220 1.54 54.52 -0.31
C GLY A 220 0.18 54.85 0.31
N LEU A 221 0.02 54.67 1.63
CA LEU A 221 -1.10 55.17 2.41
C LEU A 221 -0.57 56.18 3.43
N ASP A 222 -0.99 57.44 3.32
CA ASP A 222 -0.69 58.49 4.29
C ASP A 222 -1.95 58.89 5.05
N TYR A 223 -1.78 59.39 6.26
CA TYR A 223 -2.86 60.00 7.04
C TYR A 223 -2.54 61.47 7.27
N GLU A 224 -3.53 62.33 7.04
CA GLU A 224 -3.47 63.73 7.45
C GLU A 224 -4.44 63.92 8.61
N GLN A 225 -3.93 64.41 9.74
CA GLN A 225 -4.75 64.67 10.91
C GLN A 225 -5.43 66.03 10.75
N VAL A 226 -6.67 66.01 10.24
CA VAL A 226 -7.49 67.22 10.14
C VAL A 226 -7.86 67.66 11.56
N LYS A 227 -7.21 68.73 12.05
CA LYS A 227 -7.64 69.40 13.27
C LYS A 227 -8.93 70.17 12.98
N SER A 228 -9.98 69.84 13.73
CA SER A 228 -11.20 70.64 13.80
C SER A 228 -10.95 72.02 14.38
#